data_AF-A0A0B6ZBB2-F1
#
_entry.id   AF-A0A0B6ZBB2-F1
#
_cell.length_a   1.000
_cell.length_b   1.000
_cell.length_c   1.000
_cell.angle_alpha   90.00
_cell.angle_beta   90.00
_cell.angle_gamma   90.00
#
_symmetry.space_group_name_H-M   'P 1'
#
loop_
_entity.id
_entity.type
_entity.pdbx_description
1 polymer ?
#
loop_
_entity_poly.entity_id
_entity_poly.type
_entity_poly.pdbx_seq_one_letter_code
_entity_poly.pdbx_strand_id
1 'polypeptide(L)'
;PQEVCDNSLALVKNTHSAAILDSSRLILGTEEGLYVVELIKDQLARIGDRSEKKLVFQVELLQEQQLGYIVYISGKQRHIKLLHQSILEGHDTDPLKINETKGCSSFCHGEVRQ
;
A
#
# COMPACT_ATOMS: atom_id res chain seq x y z
N PRO A 1 -23.55 13.92 1.91
CA PRO A 1 -22.15 13.46 1.69
C PRO A 1 -21.19 14.63 1.92
N GLN A 2 -20.26 14.49 2.88
CA GLN A 2 -19.23 15.50 3.15
C GLN A 2 -17.92 15.02 2.53
N GLU A 3 -17.31 15.86 1.71
CA GLU A 3 -15.98 15.63 1.16
C GLU A 3 -14.95 15.80 2.30
N VAL A 4 -14.04 14.83 2.47
CA VAL A 4 -13.10 14.77 3.60
C VAL A 4 -11.69 15.25 3.19
N CYS A 5 -11.36 15.21 1.90
CA CYS A 5 -10.12 15.72 1.32
C CYS A 5 -10.44 16.48 0.03
N ASP A 6 -9.75 17.59 -0.21
CA ASP A 6 -9.78 18.29 -1.50
C ASP A 6 -8.56 17.91 -2.37
N ASN A 7 -8.47 18.47 -3.59
CA ASN A 7 -7.35 18.22 -4.51
C ASN A 7 -6.03 18.90 -4.12
N SER A 8 -5.95 19.54 -2.94
CA SER A 8 -4.74 20.19 -2.45
C SER A 8 -3.75 19.21 -1.81
N LEU A 9 -4.18 18.01 -1.42
CA LEU A 9 -3.26 16.97 -0.93
C LEU A 9 -2.23 16.65 -2.03
N ALA A 10 -0.99 17.05 -1.78
CA ALA A 10 0.10 16.99 -2.75
C ALA A 10 0.32 15.59 -3.34
N LEU A 11 0.00 14.52 -2.60
CA LEU A 11 0.21 13.15 -3.04
C LEU A 11 -0.91 12.57 -3.90
N VAL A 12 -2.13 13.13 -3.86
CA VAL A 12 -3.25 12.65 -4.69
C VAL A 12 -2.85 12.69 -6.18
N LYS A 13 -2.10 13.73 -6.57
CA LYS A 13 -1.64 13.92 -7.96
C LYS A 13 -0.65 12.85 -8.43
N ASN A 14 0.07 12.20 -7.53
CA ASN A 14 1.09 11.18 -7.84
C ASN A 14 0.67 9.76 -7.41
N THR A 15 -0.62 9.57 -7.12
CA THR A 15 -1.17 8.27 -6.70
C THR A 15 -1.53 7.43 -7.91
N HIS A 16 -1.08 6.17 -7.94
CA HIS A 16 -1.38 5.19 -8.98
C HIS A 16 -2.31 4.08 -8.51
N SER A 17 -2.31 3.78 -7.21
CA SER A 17 -3.13 2.73 -6.61
C SER A 17 -3.47 3.11 -5.17
N ALA A 18 -4.57 2.59 -4.66
CA ALA A 18 -4.99 2.84 -3.29
C ALA A 18 -5.77 1.67 -2.71
N ALA A 19 -5.72 1.51 -1.39
CA ALA A 19 -6.53 0.56 -0.63
C ALA A 19 -7.09 1.22 0.63
N ILE A 20 -8.33 0.90 0.98
CA ILE A 20 -9.00 1.41 2.19
C ILE A 20 -8.50 0.60 3.37
N LEU A 21 -7.79 1.24 4.31
CA LEU A 21 -7.30 0.57 5.51
C LEU A 21 -8.41 0.45 6.56
N ASP A 22 -9.11 1.55 6.81
CA ASP A 22 -10.25 1.65 7.71
C ASP A 22 -11.07 2.92 7.41
N SER A 23 -11.95 3.31 8.35
CA SER A 23 -12.85 4.45 8.20
C SER A 23 -12.17 5.81 8.08
N SER A 24 -10.92 5.97 8.52
CA SER A 24 -10.21 7.25 8.49
C SER A 24 -8.87 7.20 7.76
N ARG A 25 -8.40 6.01 7.37
CA ARG A 25 -7.10 5.82 6.76
C ARG A 25 -7.14 5.12 5.41
N LEU A 26 -6.29 5.59 4.51
CA LEU A 26 -6.04 4.98 3.19
C LEU A 26 -4.56 4.64 3.04
N ILE A 27 -4.26 3.59 2.28
CA ILE A 27 -2.92 3.35 1.76
C ILE A 27 -2.88 3.80 0.32
N LEU A 28 -1.87 4.59 -0.04
CA LEU A 28 -1.61 5.06 -1.39
C LEU A 28 -0.30 4.47 -1.91
N GLY A 29 -0.34 3.91 -3.11
CA GLY A 29 0.82 3.59 -3.92
C GLY A 29 1.12 4.72 -4.89
N THR A 30 2.34 5.26 -4.83
CA THR A 30 2.79 6.40 -5.65
C THR A 30 4.07 6.08 -6.42
N GLU A 31 4.56 7.04 -7.21
CA GLU A 31 5.89 6.97 -7.85
C GLU A 31 7.05 6.82 -6.85
N GLU A 32 6.85 7.23 -5.59
CA GLU A 32 7.91 7.29 -4.58
C GLU A 32 7.80 6.20 -3.51
N GLY A 33 6.69 5.46 -3.45
CA GLY A 33 6.50 4.35 -2.52
C GLY A 33 5.09 4.24 -1.98
N LEU A 34 4.97 3.64 -0.81
CA LEU A 34 3.71 3.49 -0.08
C LEU A 34 3.57 4.56 0.99
N TYR A 35 2.35 5.08 1.11
CA TYR A 35 2.00 6.09 2.11
C TYR A 35 0.68 5.75 2.77
N VAL A 36 0.56 6.00 4.06
CA VAL A 36 -0.70 6.03 4.79
C VAL A 36 -1.16 7.48 4.86
N VAL A 37 -2.42 7.71 4.51
CA VAL A 37 -3.10 9.00 4.68
C VAL A 37 -4.09 8.87 5.82
N GLU A 38 -3.98 9.74 6.81
CA GLU A 38 -4.99 9.92 7.85
C GLU A 38 -5.89 11.10 7.45
N LEU A 39 -7.08 10.78 6.95
CA LEU A 39 -7.98 11.75 6.32
C LEU A 39 -8.40 12.88 7.27
N ILE A 40 -8.64 12.55 8.54
CA ILE A 40 -9.11 13.54 9.54
C ILE A 40 -7.99 14.50 9.94
N LYS A 41 -6.75 14.01 9.98
CA LYS A 41 -5.60 14.79 10.45
C LYS A 41 -4.82 15.46 9.32
N ASP A 42 -5.20 15.18 8.06
CA ASP A 42 -4.44 15.53 6.87
C ASP A 42 -2.93 15.17 7.00
N GLN A 43 -2.68 13.98 7.54
CA GLN A 43 -1.32 13.50 7.79
C GLN A 43 -0.95 12.39 6.83
N LEU A 44 0.31 12.43 6.40
CA LEU A 44 0.87 11.50 5.45
C LEU A 44 2.13 10.85 6.03
N ALA A 45 2.14 9.53 6.10
CA ALA A 45 3.26 8.77 6.64
C ALA A 45 3.75 7.74 5.62
N ARG A 46 5.05 7.76 5.30
CA ARG A 46 5.67 6.76 4.41
C ARG A 46 5.85 5.42 5.13
N ILE A 47 5.47 4.33 4.47
CA ILE A 47 5.58 2.97 5.01
C ILE A 47 6.38 2.03 4.07
N GLY A 48 6.84 0.91 4.61
CA GLY A 48 7.58 -0.10 3.84
C GLY A 48 9.02 0.32 3.54
N ASP A 49 9.49 0.03 2.32
CA ASP A 49 10.87 0.30 1.89
C ASP A 49 11.19 1.81 1.92
N ARG A 50 11.87 2.25 2.99
CA ARG A 50 12.26 3.65 3.17
C ARG A 50 13.54 4.02 2.43
N SER A 51 14.31 3.03 1.96
CA SER A 51 15.67 3.22 1.44
C SER A 51 15.70 3.80 0.01
N GLU A 52 14.72 3.44 -0.82
CA GLU A 52 14.67 3.88 -2.21
C GLU A 52 13.26 4.30 -2.61
N LYS A 53 13.17 5.31 -3.49
CA LYS A 53 11.90 5.68 -4.14
C LYS A 53 11.58 4.63 -5.21
N LYS A 54 10.48 3.90 -5.01
CA LYS A 54 10.03 2.85 -5.91
C LYS A 54 8.56 3.06 -6.25
N LEU A 55 8.29 3.21 -7.55
CA LEU A 55 6.93 3.25 -8.08
C LEU A 55 6.15 2.00 -7.63
N VAL A 56 4.96 2.24 -7.07
CA VAL A 56 3.98 1.23 -6.67
C VAL A 56 2.84 1.21 -7.68
N PHE A 57 2.63 0.05 -8.31
CA PHE A 57 1.67 -0.10 -9.40
C PHE A 57 0.30 -0.58 -8.95
N GLN A 58 0.25 -1.40 -7.89
CA GLN A 58 -0.98 -1.96 -7.32
C GLN A 58 -0.73 -2.18 -5.83
N VAL A 59 -1.76 -1.96 -5.02
CA VAL A 59 -1.78 -2.27 -3.58
C VAL A 59 -3.13 -2.89 -3.22
N GLU A 60 -3.10 -3.97 -2.43
CA GLU A 60 -4.28 -4.62 -1.86
C GLU A 60 -4.01 -4.99 -0.40
N LEU A 61 -5.08 -5.21 0.37
CA LEU A 61 -5.02 -5.59 1.78
C LEU A 61 -5.52 -7.01 1.96
N LEU A 62 -4.65 -7.86 2.47
CA LEU A 62 -4.96 -9.23 2.85
C LEU A 62 -5.35 -9.26 4.34
N GLN A 63 -6.64 -9.08 4.62
CA GLN A 63 -7.21 -9.03 5.97
C GLN A 63 -7.86 -10.35 6.40
N GLU A 64 -8.00 -11.29 5.48
CA GLU A 64 -8.57 -12.60 5.71
C GLU A 64 -7.75 -13.36 6.76
N GLN A 65 -8.44 -14.14 7.60
CA GLN A 65 -7.82 -15.02 8.61
C GLN A 65 -6.86 -14.31 9.58
N GLN A 66 -7.06 -13.01 9.82
CA GLN A 66 -6.21 -12.19 10.70
C GLN A 66 -4.74 -12.09 10.25
N LEU A 67 -4.46 -12.32 8.96
CA LEU A 67 -3.09 -12.26 8.43
C LEU A 67 -2.51 -10.85 8.41
N GLY A 68 -3.35 -9.83 8.14
CA GLY A 68 -2.97 -8.42 8.28
C GLY A 68 -1.77 -8.02 7.41
N TYR A 69 -1.79 -8.34 6.11
CA TYR A 69 -0.73 -7.94 5.18
C TYR A 69 -1.18 -6.87 4.19
N ILE A 70 -0.23 -6.02 3.82
CA ILE A 70 -0.28 -5.13 2.68
C ILE A 70 0.48 -5.82 1.55
N VAL A 71 -0.19 -6.09 0.44
CA VAL A 71 0.40 -6.74 -0.74
C VAL A 71 0.50 -5.71 -1.86
N TYR A 72 1.64 -5.63 -2.53
CA TYR A 72 1.83 -4.60 -3.54
C TYR A 72 2.86 -4.96 -4.61
N ILE A 73 2.69 -4.41 -5.82
CA ILE A 73 3.67 -4.50 -6.91
C ILE A 73 4.51 -3.24 -6.91
N SER A 74 5.85 -3.37 -6.88
CA SER A 74 6.74 -2.21 -6.92
C SER A 74 8.07 -2.41 -7.67
N GLY A 75 8.67 -1.27 -8.02
CA GLY A 75 10.01 -1.17 -8.61
C GLY A 75 10.06 -1.53 -10.11
N LYS A 76 11.22 -1.27 -10.74
CA LYS A 76 11.41 -1.46 -12.19
C LYS A 76 11.10 -2.88 -12.66
N GLN A 77 11.43 -3.88 -11.85
CA GLN A 77 11.20 -5.30 -12.17
C GLN A 77 9.80 -5.79 -11.79
N ARG A 78 8.95 -4.93 -11.22
CA ARG A 78 7.55 -5.23 -10.87
C ARG A 78 7.40 -6.53 -10.09
N HIS A 79 8.02 -6.59 -8.92
CA HIS A 79 7.86 -7.73 -8.01
C HIS A 79 6.70 -7.50 -7.04
N ILE A 80 6.01 -8.58 -6.67
CA ILE A 80 5.06 -8.59 -5.58
C ILE A 80 5.85 -8.60 -4.27
N LYS A 81 5.45 -7.76 -3.34
CA LYS A 81 5.99 -7.67 -1.98
C LYS A 81 4.86 -7.76 -0.96
N LEU A 82 5.18 -8.34 0.18
CA LEU A 82 4.33 -8.43 1.36
C LEU A 82 4.92 -7.55 2.45
N LEU A 83 4.08 -6.76 3.11
CA LEU A 83 4.45 -5.95 4.25
C LEU A 83 3.42 -6.18 5.35
N HIS A 84 3.87 -6.55 6.55
CA HIS A 84 2.96 -6.79 7.66
C HIS A 84 2.38 -5.46 8.18
N GLN A 85 1.12 -5.45 8.58
CA GLN A 85 0.43 -4.22 9.04
C GLN A 85 0.97 -3.67 10.37
N SER A 86 1.81 -4.42 11.09
CA SER A 86 2.53 -3.91 12.28
C SER A 86 3.36 -2.65 11.99
N ILE A 87 3.76 -2.40 10.74
CA ILE A 87 4.41 -1.14 10.32
C ILE A 87 3.55 0.10 10.63
N LEU A 88 2.22 -0.07 10.65
CA LEU A 88 1.25 0.99 10.95
C LEU A 88 1.27 1.37 12.44
N GLU A 89 1.76 0.46 13.29
CA GLU A 89 1.97 0.66 14.73
C GLU A 89 3.39 1.15 15.04
N GLY A 90 4.20 1.40 14.01
CA GLY A 90 5.58 1.90 14.14
C GLY A 90 6.64 0.81 14.24
N HIS A 91 6.29 -0.47 14.07
CA HIS A 91 7.27 -1.54 13.99
C HIS A 91 8.11 -1.41 12.72
N ASP A 92 9.42 -1.60 12.82
CA ASP A 92 10.30 -1.61 11.66
C ASP A 92 10.32 -3.01 11.04
N THR A 93 9.62 -3.19 9.92
CA THR A 93 9.54 -4.47 9.21
C THR A 93 9.84 -4.28 7.74
N ASP A 94 10.86 -5.00 7.26
CA ASP A 94 11.21 -4.99 5.85
C ASP A 94 10.17 -5.75 5.01
N PRO A 95 9.85 -5.25 3.79
CA PRO A 95 8.97 -5.98 2.88
C PRO A 95 9.59 -7.31 2.43
N LEU A 96 8.81 -8.39 2.52
CA LEU A 96 9.15 -9.68 1.95
C LEU A 96 8.85 -9.70 0.45
N LYS A 97 9.88 -9.91 -0.37
CA LYS A 97 9.72 -10.10 -1.83
C LYS A 97 9.22 -11.51 -2.12
N ILE A 98 8.14 -11.66 -2.88
CA ILE A 98 7.69 -12.96 -3.37
C ILE A 98 8.57 -13.40 -4.55
N ASN A 99 9.02 -14.65 -4.53
CA ASN A 99 9.82 -15.23 -5.59
C ASN A 99 9.01 -15.45 -6.87
N GLU A 100 9.69 -15.52 -8.01
CA GLU A 100 9.08 -15.84 -9.31
C GLU A 100 8.02 -14.84 -9.83
N THR A 101 7.86 -13.68 -9.20
CA THR A 101 6.89 -12.66 -9.64
C THR A 101 7.48 -11.56 -10.52
N LYS A 102 8.63 -11.79 -11.18
CA LYS A 102 9.30 -10.73 -11.98
C LYS A 102 8.41 -10.36 -13.16
N GLY A 103 8.19 -9.05 -13.37
CA GLY A 103 7.37 -8.55 -14.47
C GLY A 103 5.86 -8.67 -14.25
N CYS A 104 5.41 -8.85 -13.01
CA CYS A 104 4.00 -8.93 -12.68
C CYS A 104 3.26 -7.65 -13.11
N SER A 105 2.18 -7.80 -13.90
CA SER A 105 1.35 -6.68 -14.35
C SER A 105 0.24 -6.34 -13.36
N SER A 106 -0.37 -7.37 -12.76
CA SER A 106 -1.42 -7.26 -11.76
C SER A 106 -1.53 -8.56 -10.96
N PHE A 107 -2.10 -8.49 -9.76
CA PHE A 107 -2.49 -9.64 -8.94
C PHE A 107 -3.92 -9.48 -8.42
N CYS A 108 -4.48 -10.54 -7.83
CA CYS A 108 -5.71 -10.47 -7.04
C CYS A 108 -5.61 -11.51 -5.91
N HIS A 109 -6.36 -11.31 -4.84
CA HIS A 109 -6.55 -12.32 -3.80
C HIS A 109 -8.04 -12.58 -3.54
N GLY A 110 -8.31 -13.71 -2.90
CA GLY A 110 -9.64 -14.10 -2.47
C GLY A 110 -9.64 -15.49 -1.86
N GLU A 111 -10.69 -15.80 -1.10
CA GLU A 111 -10.86 -17.12 -0.53
C GLU A 111 -11.31 -18.13 -1.58
N VAL A 112 -10.71 -19.32 -1.53
CA VAL A 112 -11.17 -20.46 -2.32
C VAL A 112 -12.37 -21.07 -1.61
N ARG A 113 -13.56 -20.98 -2.25
CA ARG A 113 -14.74 -21.71 -1.77
C ARG A 113 -14.53 -23.20 -2.04
N GLN A 114 -14.43 -24.00 -0.99
CA GLN A 114 -14.45 -25.46 -1.05
C GLN A 114 -15.88 -25.98 -0.88
#